data_AF-A0A086A5Q4-F1
#
_entry.id   AF-A0A086A5Q4-F1
#
_cell.length_a   1.000
_cell.length_b   1.000
_cell.length_c   1.000
_cell.angle_alpha   90.00
_cell.angle_beta   90.00
_cell.angle_gamma   90.00
#
_symmetry.space_group_name_H-M   'P 1'
#
loop_
_entity.id
_entity.type
_entity.pdbx_description
1 polymer ?
#
loop_
_entity_poly.entity_id
_entity_poly.type
_entity_poly.pdbx_seq_one_letter_code
_entity_poly.pdbx_strand_id
1 'polypeptide(L)'
;MHIQNFIDPDGRGAESTHTDKFGNVVKVIEDGDLGVYRHNSNAKETQQELNQKYSKDNTSGGGEKMGRTLVWNSFTQFDGDKTPAGKINFGSFQARDWLNNFSNDVSNDTEANGGFVARMNYAWNGGGGDKYDYKTQNGGGLYAGSQIADGVYVSARDVGNFAAGRAAAITGQNKMDFMLNAGGFNISGNSKMGLIFNNSHWKSKAQERGFPAYGEHFNSNLFQRLGYENVTTAEGMIKKSKIIWGDKK
;
A
#
# COMPACT_ATOMS: atom_id res chain seq x y z
N MET A 1 -25.74 -12.27 1.37
CA MET A 1 -24.28 -12.17 1.59
C MET A 1 -23.95 -10.69 1.54
N HIS A 2 -23.44 -10.12 2.63
CA HIS A 2 -23.40 -8.67 2.86
C HIS A 2 -22.52 -7.97 1.81
N ILE A 3 -23.14 -7.06 1.05
CA ILE A 3 -22.47 -6.12 0.15
C ILE A 3 -21.80 -5.08 1.06
N GLN A 4 -20.50 -5.21 1.32
CA GLN A 4 -19.72 -4.06 1.79
C GLN A 4 -19.38 -3.21 0.57
N ASN A 5 -20.29 -2.31 0.22
CA ASN A 5 -19.93 -1.13 -0.54
C ASN A 5 -18.98 -0.33 0.34
N PHE A 6 -17.67 -0.33 0.03
CA PHE A 6 -16.72 0.64 0.57
C PHE A 6 -16.96 2.02 -0.08
N ILE A 7 -18.20 2.48 -0.02
CA ILE A 7 -18.52 3.90 -0.12
C ILE A 7 -18.46 4.35 1.32
N ASP A 8 -17.40 5.07 1.69
CA ASP A 8 -17.37 5.92 2.88
C ASP A 8 -18.67 6.77 2.88
N PRO A 9 -19.67 6.41 3.71
CA PRO A 9 -20.98 7.05 3.66
C PRO A 9 -20.97 8.50 4.18
N ASP A 10 -19.88 8.90 4.83
CA ASP A 10 -19.70 10.18 5.48
C ASP A 10 -18.69 11.11 4.78
N GLY A 11 -18.01 10.63 3.74
CA GLY A 11 -17.13 11.44 2.88
C GLY A 11 -16.00 12.10 3.66
N ARG A 12 -15.55 11.49 4.76
CA ARG A 12 -14.43 11.99 5.57
C ARG A 12 -13.16 11.30 5.10
N GLY A 13 -12.77 11.64 3.88
CA GLY A 13 -11.54 11.14 3.29
C GLY A 13 -10.33 11.50 4.14
N ALA A 14 -9.41 10.53 4.27
CA ALA A 14 -8.08 10.64 4.87
C ALA A 14 -8.03 10.59 6.40
N GLU A 15 -6.95 10.04 6.95
CA GLU A 15 -6.83 9.61 8.35
C GLU A 15 -5.37 9.63 8.80
N SER A 16 -5.10 10.02 10.05
CA SER A 16 -3.75 10.26 10.55
C SER A 16 -3.10 9.04 11.19
N THR A 17 -1.77 8.94 11.06
CA THR A 17 -0.95 7.90 11.69
C THR A 17 -0.08 8.51 12.78
N HIS A 18 -0.23 8.03 14.01
CA HIS A 18 0.52 8.50 15.18
C HIS A 18 1.48 7.44 15.67
N THR A 19 2.71 7.88 15.98
CA THR A 19 3.79 7.03 16.45
C THR A 19 4.36 7.52 17.78
N ASP A 20 4.97 6.60 18.53
CA ASP A 20 5.83 6.96 19.65
C ASP A 20 7.20 7.48 19.17
N LYS A 21 8.06 7.88 20.11
CA LYS A 21 9.38 8.44 19.80
C LYS A 21 10.32 7.48 19.06
N PHE A 22 10.04 6.18 19.12
CA PHE A 22 10.81 5.14 18.45
C PHE A 22 10.21 4.77 17.08
N GLY A 23 9.13 5.42 16.67
CA GLY A 23 8.42 5.17 15.43
C GLY A 23 7.43 4.01 15.49
N ASN A 24 7.17 3.41 16.67
CA ASN A 24 6.14 2.38 16.78
C ASN A 24 4.78 3.02 16.55
N VAL A 25 3.94 2.44 15.69
CA VAL A 25 2.61 2.98 15.40
C VAL A 25 1.71 2.71 16.62
N VAL A 26 1.21 3.79 17.21
CA VAL A 26 0.38 3.77 18.42
C VAL A 26 -1.09 3.87 18.07
N LYS A 27 -1.44 4.66 17.05
CA LYS A 27 -2.82 4.89 16.66
C LYS A 27 -2.94 5.29 15.19
N VAL A 28 -4.00 4.85 14.55
CA VAL A 28 -4.47 5.37 13.26
C VAL A 28 -5.87 5.94 13.50
N ILE A 29 -6.14 7.18 13.09
CA ILE A 29 -7.37 7.92 13.45
C ILE A 29 -8.09 8.41 12.20
N GLU A 30 -9.39 8.14 12.12
CA GLU A 30 -10.23 8.64 11.02
C GLU A 30 -10.63 10.11 11.19
N ASP A 31 -9.82 11.02 10.66
CA ASP A 31 -9.86 12.45 11.02
C ASP A 31 -9.75 13.48 9.88
N GLY A 32 -9.61 13.04 8.64
CA GLY A 32 -9.43 13.90 7.46
C GLY A 32 -7.98 14.12 7.01
N ASP A 33 -6.98 13.59 7.72
CA ASP A 33 -5.58 14.01 7.56
C ASP A 33 -4.62 12.83 7.41
N LEU A 34 -4.08 12.57 6.20
CA LEU A 34 -3.06 11.53 5.97
C LEU A 34 -1.69 11.82 6.59
N GLY A 35 -1.58 12.76 7.53
CA GLY A 35 -0.36 13.09 8.23
C GLY A 35 0.21 11.91 9.03
N VAL A 36 1.53 11.84 9.06
CA VAL A 36 2.28 10.94 9.94
C VAL A 36 2.92 11.79 11.04
N TYR A 37 2.57 11.53 12.29
CA TYR A 37 2.96 12.31 13.46
C TYR A 37 3.82 11.49 14.42
N ARG A 38 4.96 12.05 14.81
CA ARG A 38 5.86 11.47 15.82
C ARG A 38 5.72 12.20 17.14
N HIS A 39 5.42 11.45 18.19
CA HIS A 39 5.38 11.97 19.54
C HIS A 39 6.72 11.72 20.25
N ASN A 40 7.12 12.62 21.14
CA ASN A 40 8.39 12.48 21.89
C ASN A 40 8.28 11.53 23.10
N SER A 41 7.12 10.92 23.29
CA SER A 41 6.79 10.04 24.41
C SER A 41 6.87 8.56 24.01
N ASN A 42 6.82 7.64 24.98
CA ASN A 42 6.67 6.21 24.70
C ASN A 42 5.21 5.86 24.31
N ALA A 43 4.95 4.66 23.80
CA ALA A 43 3.62 4.26 23.31
C ALA A 43 2.47 4.50 24.31
N LYS A 44 2.65 4.20 25.60
CA LYS A 44 1.60 4.38 26.63
C LYS A 44 1.31 5.87 26.87
N GLU A 45 2.36 6.67 27.00
CA GLU A 45 2.25 8.12 27.19
C GLU A 45 1.70 8.82 25.94
N THR A 46 2.12 8.40 24.75
CA THR A 46 1.56 8.87 23.48
C THR A 46 0.06 8.60 23.41
N GLN A 47 -0.39 7.42 23.83
CA GLN A 47 -1.83 7.12 23.88
C GLN A 47 -2.58 8.05 24.85
N GLN A 48 -1.99 8.36 26.00
CA GLN A 48 -2.57 9.30 26.96
C GLN A 48 -2.60 10.74 26.43
N GLU A 49 -1.52 11.18 25.79
CA GLU A 49 -1.43 12.50 25.16
C GLU A 49 -2.49 12.66 24.07
N LEU A 50 -2.64 11.66 23.19
CA LEU A 50 -3.68 11.65 22.17
C LEU A 50 -5.07 11.74 22.80
N ASN A 51 -5.35 11.02 23.88
CA ASN A 51 -6.65 11.11 24.54
C ASN A 51 -6.95 12.51 25.14
N GLN A 52 -5.93 13.31 25.42
CA GLN A 52 -6.07 14.64 26.01
C GLN A 52 -6.06 15.76 24.97
N LYS A 53 -5.20 15.66 23.96
CA LYS A 53 -4.88 16.77 23.04
C LYS A 53 -5.48 16.63 21.65
N TYR A 54 -5.79 15.43 21.21
CA TYR A 54 -6.36 15.21 19.89
C TYR A 54 -7.77 15.80 19.81
N SER A 55 -8.05 16.51 18.72
CA SER A 55 -9.38 16.99 18.37
C SER A 55 -9.50 17.11 16.85
N LYS A 56 -10.71 17.35 16.34
CA LYS A 56 -10.92 17.61 14.90
C LYS A 56 -10.15 18.82 14.38
N ASP A 57 -9.90 19.80 15.24
CA ASP A 57 -9.12 21.01 14.91
C ASP A 57 -7.63 20.86 15.24
N ASN A 58 -7.23 19.75 15.85
CA ASN A 58 -5.86 19.43 16.22
C ASN A 58 -5.57 17.94 15.96
N THR A 59 -5.56 17.56 14.68
CA THR A 59 -5.29 16.19 14.24
C THR A 59 -3.90 15.71 14.64
N SER A 60 -2.92 16.61 14.76
CA SER A 60 -1.58 16.27 15.24
C SER A 60 -1.55 15.68 16.66
N GLY A 61 -2.53 16.02 17.50
CA GLY A 61 -2.58 15.58 18.89
C GLY A 61 -1.33 15.91 19.71
N GLY A 62 -0.54 16.92 19.30
CA GLY A 62 0.74 17.29 19.92
C GLY A 62 1.98 16.63 19.31
N GLY A 63 1.84 15.80 18.28
CA GLY A 63 2.95 15.19 17.55
C GLY A 63 3.60 16.11 16.51
N GLU A 64 4.88 15.87 16.24
CA GLU A 64 5.63 16.50 15.15
C GLU A 64 5.25 15.86 13.81
N LYS A 65 4.91 16.68 12.81
CA LYS A 65 4.59 16.16 11.46
C LYS A 65 5.86 15.69 10.75
N MET A 66 5.94 14.40 10.48
CA MET A 66 7.08 13.78 9.79
C MET A 66 6.87 13.65 8.28
N GLY A 67 5.62 13.71 7.84
CA GLY A 67 5.22 13.56 6.44
C GLY A 67 3.78 13.04 6.35
N ARG A 68 3.52 12.14 5.39
CA ARG A 68 2.19 11.59 5.14
C ARG A 68 2.20 10.15 4.61
N THR A 69 1.07 9.48 4.70
CA THR A 69 0.76 8.30 3.88
C THR A 69 -0.02 8.70 2.62
N LEU A 70 -0.23 7.75 1.71
CA LEU A 70 -1.14 7.92 0.56
C LEU A 70 -2.53 7.37 0.83
N VAL A 71 -2.65 6.49 1.82
CA VAL A 71 -3.87 5.81 2.27
C VAL A 71 -3.76 5.53 3.76
N TRP A 72 -4.89 5.51 4.45
CA TRP A 72 -4.92 5.52 5.91
C TRP A 72 -4.45 4.26 6.59
N ASN A 73 -4.92 3.13 6.09
CA ASN A 73 -4.67 1.80 6.62
C ASN A 73 -3.30 1.28 6.20
N SER A 74 -2.39 2.13 5.69
CA SER A 74 -1.00 1.73 5.39
C SER A 74 -0.36 1.03 6.60
N PHE A 75 -0.68 1.50 7.81
CA PHE A 75 -0.13 0.99 9.08
C PHE A 75 -1.19 0.38 10.00
N THR A 76 -2.08 -0.45 9.45
CA THR A 76 -3.03 -1.27 10.23
C THR A 76 -2.93 -2.76 9.87
N GLN A 77 -3.43 -3.64 10.75
CA GLN A 77 -3.25 -5.10 10.61
C GLN A 77 -3.99 -5.74 9.42
N PHE A 78 -5.07 -5.13 8.93
CA PHE A 78 -5.81 -5.61 7.77
C PHE A 78 -6.58 -4.46 7.12
N ASP A 79 -6.97 -4.61 5.85
CA ASP A 79 -7.78 -3.60 5.17
C ASP A 79 -9.19 -3.53 5.77
N GLY A 80 -9.50 -2.40 6.42
CA GLY A 80 -10.74 -2.20 7.18
C GLY A 80 -10.63 -2.47 8.69
N ASP A 81 -9.48 -2.96 9.17
CA ASP A 81 -9.17 -2.99 10.60
C ASP A 81 -8.43 -1.70 10.99
N LYS A 82 -8.84 -1.09 12.11
CA LYS A 82 -8.21 0.12 12.68
C LYS A 82 -7.10 -0.22 13.67
N THR A 83 -6.83 -1.50 13.89
CA THR A 83 -5.76 -1.96 14.78
C THR A 83 -4.42 -1.48 14.24
N PRO A 84 -3.71 -0.59 14.96
CA PRO A 84 -2.43 -0.06 14.51
C PRO A 84 -1.39 -1.17 14.40
N ALA A 85 -0.53 -1.07 13.39
CA ALA A 85 0.52 -2.04 13.14
C ALA A 85 1.77 -1.37 12.60
N GLY A 86 2.92 -1.90 12.99
CA GLY A 86 4.19 -1.56 12.37
C GLY A 86 5.02 -0.52 13.12
N LYS A 87 6.15 -0.21 12.48
CA LYS A 87 7.16 0.72 12.99
C LYS A 87 7.76 1.49 11.82
N ILE A 88 7.77 2.80 11.91
CA ILE A 88 8.27 3.69 10.86
C ILE A 88 9.71 4.09 11.18
N ASN A 89 10.62 3.83 10.24
CA ASN A 89 11.96 4.41 10.26
C ASN A 89 11.94 5.72 9.46
N PHE A 90 11.80 6.85 10.16
CA PHE A 90 11.63 8.16 9.55
C PHE A 90 12.78 8.60 8.64
N GLY A 91 14.02 8.20 8.94
CA GLY A 91 15.20 8.57 8.14
C GLY A 91 15.50 7.63 6.98
N SER A 92 14.70 6.57 6.77
CA SER A 92 15.02 5.51 5.82
C SER A 92 14.28 5.66 4.50
N PHE A 93 15.00 5.42 3.40
CA PHE A 93 14.48 5.27 2.03
C PHE A 93 14.51 3.82 1.54
N GLN A 94 14.58 2.85 2.45
CA GLN A 94 14.73 1.44 2.11
C GLN A 94 13.64 0.94 1.14
N ALA A 95 12.39 1.39 1.28
CA ALA A 95 11.31 1.07 0.33
C ALA A 95 11.65 1.52 -1.09
N ARG A 96 12.08 2.78 -1.26
CA ARG A 96 12.48 3.35 -2.55
C ARG A 96 13.66 2.60 -3.15
N ASP A 97 14.70 2.39 -2.35
CA ASP A 97 15.95 1.80 -2.80
C ASP A 97 15.75 0.33 -3.19
N TRP A 98 14.95 -0.40 -2.41
CA TRP A 98 14.55 -1.77 -2.74
C TRP A 98 13.73 -1.83 -4.04
N LEU A 99 12.76 -0.93 -4.25
CA LEU A 99 11.98 -0.88 -5.49
C LEU A 99 12.84 -0.58 -6.72
N ASN A 100 13.89 0.23 -6.57
CA ASN A 100 14.84 0.51 -7.65
C ASN A 100 15.64 -0.75 -8.01
N ASN A 101 16.18 -1.46 -7.02
CA ASN A 101 16.90 -2.72 -7.24
C ASN A 101 15.99 -3.80 -7.83
N PHE A 102 14.78 -3.94 -7.29
CA PHE A 102 13.74 -4.83 -7.82
C PHE A 102 13.45 -4.55 -9.30
N SER A 103 13.33 -3.28 -9.67
CA SER A 103 13.05 -2.90 -11.06
C SER A 103 14.17 -3.30 -12.02
N ASN A 104 15.42 -3.13 -11.59
CA ASN A 104 16.58 -3.56 -12.37
C ASN A 104 16.59 -5.08 -12.54
N ASP A 105 16.34 -5.82 -11.45
CA ASP A 105 16.29 -7.28 -11.48
C ASP A 105 15.21 -7.82 -12.42
N VAL A 106 13.99 -7.29 -12.35
CA VAL A 106 12.89 -7.71 -13.24
C VAL A 106 13.15 -7.29 -14.69
N SER A 107 13.79 -6.14 -14.92
CA SER A 107 14.15 -5.68 -16.27
C SER A 107 15.21 -6.61 -16.89
N ASN A 108 16.26 -6.94 -16.15
CA ASN A 108 17.30 -7.87 -16.59
C ASN A 108 16.74 -9.26 -16.92
N ASP A 109 15.82 -9.77 -16.07
CA ASP A 109 15.15 -11.05 -16.32
C ASP A 109 14.24 -10.98 -17.57
N THR A 110 13.57 -9.84 -17.77
CA THR A 110 12.72 -9.60 -18.96
C THR A 110 13.54 -9.53 -20.23
N GLU A 111 14.71 -8.89 -20.21
CA GLU A 111 15.63 -8.81 -21.34
C GLU A 111 16.23 -10.19 -21.69
N ALA A 112 16.57 -10.99 -20.67
CA ALA A 112 17.18 -12.30 -20.86
C ALA A 112 16.18 -13.38 -21.30
N ASN A 113 14.98 -13.40 -20.70
CA ASN A 113 14.04 -14.52 -20.80
C ASN A 113 12.70 -14.16 -21.47
N GLY A 114 12.47 -12.88 -21.76
CA GLY A 114 11.21 -12.36 -22.27
C GLY A 114 10.15 -12.12 -21.17
N GLY A 115 9.23 -11.19 -21.43
CA GLY A 115 8.28 -10.70 -20.42
C GLY A 115 7.35 -11.76 -19.84
N PHE A 116 6.94 -12.76 -20.62
CA PHE A 116 6.10 -13.84 -20.08
C PHE A 116 6.83 -14.66 -19.01
N VAL A 117 8.07 -15.07 -19.29
CA VAL A 117 8.88 -15.88 -18.36
C VAL A 117 9.25 -15.06 -17.13
N ALA A 118 9.70 -13.82 -17.31
CA ALA A 118 10.04 -12.93 -16.19
C ALA A 118 8.84 -12.67 -15.27
N ARG A 119 7.62 -12.58 -15.81
CA ARG A 119 6.39 -12.46 -15.01
C ARG A 119 6.12 -13.71 -14.16
N MET A 120 6.32 -14.89 -14.74
CA MET A 120 6.20 -16.15 -14.01
C MET A 120 7.27 -16.28 -12.93
N ASN A 121 8.51 -15.90 -13.24
CA ASN A 121 9.61 -15.84 -12.27
C ASN A 121 9.28 -14.91 -11.11
N TYR A 122 8.75 -13.72 -11.39
CA TYR A 122 8.26 -12.82 -10.34
C TYR A 122 7.15 -13.48 -9.49
N ALA A 123 6.12 -14.05 -10.11
CA ALA A 123 5.00 -14.66 -9.39
C ALA A 123 5.42 -15.86 -8.50
N TRP A 124 6.44 -16.60 -8.92
CA TRP A 124 7.06 -17.66 -8.13
C TRP A 124 7.93 -17.14 -7.00
N ASN A 125 8.67 -16.04 -7.20
CA ASN A 125 9.60 -15.46 -6.22
C ASN A 125 9.03 -14.30 -5.38
N GLY A 126 7.73 -14.04 -5.45
CA GLY A 126 7.03 -13.03 -4.64
C GLY A 126 6.32 -13.60 -3.40
N GLY A 127 6.56 -14.87 -3.06
CA GLY A 127 5.99 -15.54 -1.88
C GLY A 127 6.71 -15.19 -0.57
N GLY A 128 6.22 -15.70 0.56
CA GLY A 128 6.83 -15.43 1.87
C GLY A 128 8.22 -16.06 1.99
N GLY A 129 9.26 -15.23 2.15
CA GLY A 129 10.66 -15.63 2.28
C GLY A 129 11.47 -15.65 0.98
N ASP A 130 10.88 -15.26 -0.14
CA ASP A 130 11.50 -15.31 -1.46
C ASP A 130 12.26 -14.02 -1.85
N LYS A 131 12.97 -14.07 -2.99
CA LYS A 131 13.82 -12.97 -3.49
C LYS A 131 13.10 -11.62 -3.61
N TYR A 132 11.80 -11.61 -3.93
CA TYR A 132 11.03 -10.37 -4.10
C TYR A 132 10.11 -10.06 -2.91
N ASP A 133 10.38 -10.67 -1.76
CA ASP A 133 9.59 -10.51 -0.57
C ASP A 133 10.12 -9.40 0.34
N TYR A 134 9.79 -8.14 0.04
CA TYR A 134 10.25 -7.00 0.83
C TYR A 134 9.94 -7.12 2.34
N LYS A 135 8.81 -7.75 2.71
CA LYS A 135 8.40 -7.94 4.12
C LYS A 135 9.36 -8.81 4.94
N THR A 136 10.18 -9.66 4.31
CA THR A 136 11.20 -10.47 5.00
C THR A 136 12.60 -9.87 4.92
N GLN A 137 12.84 -8.95 3.98
CA GLN A 137 14.14 -8.32 3.75
C GLN A 137 14.31 -6.97 4.46
N ASN A 138 13.22 -6.37 4.95
CA ASN A 138 13.25 -5.05 5.56
C ASN A 138 13.68 -5.03 7.05
N GLY A 139 13.83 -6.20 7.69
CA GLY A 139 14.23 -6.31 9.11
C GLY A 139 13.14 -5.94 10.14
N GLY A 140 11.92 -5.60 9.71
CA GLY A 140 10.80 -5.17 10.56
C GLY A 140 9.43 -5.78 10.22
N GLY A 141 9.36 -6.71 9.26
CA GLY A 141 8.16 -7.46 8.92
C GLY A 141 7.17 -6.74 7.98
N LEU A 142 5.93 -7.22 7.95
CA LEU A 142 4.88 -6.79 7.00
C LEU A 142 4.50 -5.30 7.10
N TYR A 143 4.70 -4.69 8.27
CA TYR A 143 4.33 -3.30 8.55
C TYR A 143 5.54 -2.42 8.86
N ALA A 144 6.75 -2.85 8.48
CA ALA A 144 7.91 -1.98 8.52
C ALA A 144 7.68 -0.78 7.58
N GLY A 145 7.82 0.42 8.13
CA GLY A 145 7.58 1.67 7.43
C GLY A 145 8.87 2.38 7.04
N SER A 146 8.93 2.87 5.81
CA SER A 146 10.01 3.75 5.34
C SER A 146 9.49 4.66 4.21
N GLN A 147 10.32 5.58 3.76
CA GLN A 147 9.96 6.53 2.70
C GLN A 147 10.07 5.87 1.32
N ILE A 148 9.00 5.97 0.52
CA ILE A 148 9.02 5.64 -0.92
C ILE A 148 9.40 6.87 -1.78
N ALA A 149 9.11 8.05 -1.25
CA ALA A 149 9.52 9.36 -1.73
C ALA A 149 9.64 10.30 -0.53
N ASP A 150 10.30 11.44 -0.68
CA ASP A 150 10.51 12.40 0.42
C ASP A 150 9.17 12.79 1.07
N GLY A 151 9.06 12.53 2.37
CA GLY A 151 7.86 12.79 3.16
C GLY A 151 6.67 11.86 2.91
N VAL A 152 6.81 10.80 2.09
CA VAL A 152 5.76 9.82 1.80
C VAL A 152 6.14 8.45 2.38
N TYR A 153 5.43 8.06 3.43
CA TYR A 153 5.66 6.80 4.14
C TYR A 153 4.70 5.71 3.67
N VAL A 154 5.26 4.51 3.52
CA VAL A 154 4.55 3.31 3.10
C VAL A 154 4.95 2.13 3.97
N SER A 155 4.05 1.18 4.16
CA SER A 155 4.37 -0.11 4.79
C SER A 155 5.00 -1.07 3.80
N ALA A 156 5.59 -2.15 4.29
CA ALA A 156 6.13 -3.20 3.43
C ALA A 156 5.07 -3.88 2.54
N ARG A 157 3.82 -3.96 3.02
CA ARG A 157 2.67 -4.40 2.20
C ARG A 157 2.43 -3.49 1.01
N ASP A 158 2.45 -2.17 1.24
CA ASP A 158 2.24 -1.17 0.18
C ASP A 158 3.37 -1.22 -0.86
N VAL A 159 4.61 -1.44 -0.40
CA VAL A 159 5.77 -1.66 -1.28
C VAL A 159 5.58 -2.91 -2.15
N GLY A 160 5.09 -4.01 -1.60
CA GLY A 160 4.79 -5.23 -2.37
C GLY A 160 3.72 -4.99 -3.45
N ASN A 161 2.67 -4.25 -3.12
CA ASN A 161 1.65 -3.85 -4.10
C ASN A 161 2.21 -2.95 -5.21
N PHE A 162 3.07 -2.00 -4.86
CA PHE A 162 3.79 -1.18 -5.83
C PHE A 162 4.68 -2.03 -6.74
N ALA A 163 5.42 -2.98 -6.17
CA ALA A 163 6.28 -3.90 -6.90
C ALA A 163 5.50 -4.75 -7.90
N ALA A 164 4.32 -5.26 -7.51
CA ALA A 164 3.45 -6.03 -8.40
C ALA A 164 3.04 -5.22 -9.63
N GLY A 165 2.64 -3.97 -9.43
CA GLY A 165 2.33 -3.05 -10.52
C GLY A 165 3.52 -2.83 -11.45
N ARG A 166 4.69 -2.60 -10.86
CA ARG A 166 5.92 -2.30 -11.60
C ARG A 166 6.41 -3.51 -12.41
N ALA A 167 6.34 -4.71 -11.85
CA ALA A 167 6.64 -5.95 -12.58
C ALA A 167 5.68 -6.17 -13.75
N ALA A 168 4.38 -5.92 -13.57
CA ALA A 168 3.42 -6.04 -14.67
C ALA A 168 3.76 -5.08 -15.84
N ALA A 169 4.15 -3.84 -15.52
CA ALA A 169 4.57 -2.87 -16.54
C ALA A 169 5.88 -3.28 -17.24
N ILE A 170 6.92 -3.62 -16.48
CA ILE A 170 8.23 -4.02 -17.03
C ILE A 170 8.10 -5.26 -17.92
N THR A 171 7.29 -6.24 -17.50
CA THR A 171 7.04 -7.49 -18.25
C THR A 171 6.04 -7.34 -19.40
N GLY A 172 5.66 -6.11 -19.76
CA GLY A 172 4.77 -5.81 -20.89
C GLY A 172 3.34 -6.29 -20.73
N GLN A 173 2.84 -6.53 -19.52
CA GLN A 173 1.45 -6.90 -19.30
C GLN A 173 0.55 -5.70 -19.60
N ASN A 174 -0.58 -5.89 -20.27
CA ASN A 174 -1.56 -4.82 -20.41
C ASN A 174 -2.12 -4.41 -19.04
N LYS A 175 -2.19 -3.10 -18.78
CA LYS A 175 -2.65 -2.54 -17.50
C LYS A 175 -4.00 -3.04 -17.05
N MET A 176 -5.00 -3.02 -17.94
CA MET A 176 -6.36 -3.42 -17.60
C MET A 176 -6.40 -4.92 -17.29
N ASP A 177 -5.66 -5.70 -18.07
CA ASP A 177 -5.52 -7.13 -17.83
C ASP A 177 -4.91 -7.42 -16.46
N PHE A 178 -3.83 -6.71 -16.10
CA PHE A 178 -3.21 -6.79 -14.79
C PHE A 178 -4.17 -6.41 -13.66
N MET A 179 -4.89 -5.30 -13.77
CA MET A 179 -5.86 -4.85 -12.76
C MET A 179 -6.99 -5.88 -12.54
N LEU A 180 -7.50 -6.48 -13.61
CA LEU A 180 -8.53 -7.52 -13.52
C LEU A 180 -7.98 -8.82 -12.92
N ASN A 181 -6.74 -9.19 -13.23
CA ASN A 181 -6.08 -10.36 -12.62
C ASN A 181 -5.84 -10.15 -11.13
N ALA A 182 -5.41 -8.95 -10.71
CA ALA A 182 -5.22 -8.61 -9.30
C ALA A 182 -6.55 -8.68 -8.53
N GLY A 183 -7.58 -7.98 -9.02
CA GLY A 183 -8.91 -8.03 -8.39
C GLY A 183 -9.51 -9.44 -8.38
N GLY A 184 -9.32 -10.21 -9.46
CA GLY A 184 -9.75 -11.61 -9.54
C GLY A 184 -9.05 -12.50 -8.50
N PHE A 185 -7.75 -12.30 -8.29
CA PHE A 185 -6.99 -12.99 -7.24
C PHE A 185 -7.55 -12.72 -5.85
N ASN A 186 -7.84 -11.45 -5.53
CA ASN A 186 -8.41 -11.09 -4.23
C ASN A 186 -9.82 -11.65 -4.04
N ILE A 187 -10.68 -11.56 -5.06
CA ILE A 187 -12.02 -12.19 -5.04
C ILE A 187 -11.91 -13.71 -4.81
N SER A 188 -10.88 -14.36 -5.35
CA SER A 188 -10.64 -15.80 -5.16
C SER A 188 -10.09 -16.18 -3.78
N GLY A 189 -9.90 -15.21 -2.88
CA GLY A 189 -9.29 -15.44 -1.56
C GLY A 189 -7.78 -15.67 -1.63
N ASN A 190 -7.10 -14.98 -2.54
CA ASN A 190 -5.65 -15.10 -2.77
C ASN A 190 -5.19 -16.50 -3.19
N SER A 191 -6.04 -17.22 -3.95
CA SER A 191 -5.74 -18.57 -4.44
C SER A 191 -4.90 -18.53 -5.71
N LYS A 192 -3.61 -18.87 -5.60
CA LYS A 192 -2.71 -19.00 -6.78
C LYS A 192 -3.27 -20.02 -7.79
N MET A 193 -3.82 -21.12 -7.30
CA MET A 193 -4.45 -22.16 -8.12
C MET A 193 -5.77 -21.68 -8.74
N GLY A 194 -6.56 -20.88 -8.02
CA GLY A 194 -7.77 -20.27 -8.55
C GLY A 194 -7.48 -19.37 -9.76
N LEU A 195 -6.40 -18.60 -9.69
CA LEU A 195 -5.95 -17.75 -10.79
C LEU A 195 -5.40 -18.56 -11.98
N ILE A 196 -4.66 -19.65 -11.74
CA ILE A 196 -4.07 -20.47 -12.82
C ILE A 196 -5.14 -21.27 -13.57
N PHE A 197 -6.09 -21.90 -12.86
CA PHE A 197 -7.03 -22.83 -13.45
C PHE A 197 -8.40 -22.21 -13.81
N ASN A 198 -8.76 -21.07 -13.20
CA ASN A 198 -10.04 -20.39 -13.41
C ASN A 198 -9.88 -18.90 -13.70
N ASN A 199 -8.77 -18.49 -14.33
CA ASN A 199 -8.45 -17.08 -14.58
C ASN A 199 -9.62 -16.31 -15.22
N SER A 200 -10.19 -16.85 -16.30
CA SER A 200 -11.28 -16.21 -17.04
C SER A 200 -12.53 -15.96 -16.19
N HIS A 201 -12.85 -16.89 -15.28
CA HIS A 201 -13.96 -16.73 -14.35
C HIS A 201 -13.71 -15.57 -13.38
N TRP A 202 -12.54 -15.55 -12.74
CA TRP A 202 -12.22 -14.52 -11.75
C TRP A 202 -12.03 -13.13 -12.36
N LYS A 203 -11.49 -13.04 -13.58
CA LYS A 203 -11.45 -11.77 -14.34
C LYS A 203 -12.83 -11.26 -14.68
N SER A 204 -13.76 -12.14 -15.07
CA SER A 204 -15.16 -11.75 -15.30
C SER A 204 -15.77 -11.20 -14.01
N LYS A 205 -15.51 -11.84 -12.86
CA LYS A 205 -15.96 -11.34 -11.56
C LYS A 205 -15.33 -10.01 -11.16
N ALA A 206 -14.04 -9.81 -11.45
CA ALA A 206 -13.37 -8.53 -11.26
C ALA A 206 -13.97 -7.43 -12.14
N GLN A 207 -14.32 -7.76 -13.39
CA GLN A 207 -14.95 -6.84 -14.32
C GLN A 207 -16.37 -6.46 -13.86
N GLU A 208 -17.15 -7.43 -13.34
CA GLU A 208 -18.48 -7.17 -12.74
C GLU A 208 -18.39 -6.20 -11.55
N ARG A 209 -17.29 -6.22 -10.77
CA ARG A 209 -17.05 -5.26 -9.67
C ARG A 209 -16.75 -3.85 -10.16
N GLY A 210 -16.21 -3.71 -11.37
CA GLY A 210 -16.02 -2.42 -12.03
C GLY A 210 -14.94 -1.53 -11.42
N PHE A 211 -14.75 -0.37 -12.06
CA PHE A 211 -13.86 0.70 -11.59
C PHE A 211 -14.37 1.24 -10.24
N PRO A 212 -13.49 1.67 -9.31
CA PRO A 212 -12.03 1.79 -9.45
C PRO A 212 -11.20 0.55 -9.15
N ALA A 213 -11.67 -0.34 -8.27
CA ALA A 213 -10.80 -1.38 -7.69
C ALA A 213 -10.93 -2.77 -8.36
N TYR A 214 -11.96 -3.01 -9.17
CA TYR A 214 -12.20 -4.31 -9.82
C TYR A 214 -12.21 -5.51 -8.85
N GLY A 215 -12.66 -5.30 -7.60
CA GLY A 215 -12.69 -6.32 -6.55
C GLY A 215 -11.42 -6.45 -5.72
N GLU A 216 -10.39 -5.65 -6.01
CA GLU A 216 -9.21 -5.51 -5.18
C GLU A 216 -9.49 -4.63 -3.94
N HIS A 217 -8.69 -4.78 -2.89
CA HIS A 217 -8.67 -3.79 -1.82
C HIS A 217 -8.16 -2.43 -2.33
N PHE A 218 -8.74 -1.35 -1.81
CA PHE A 218 -8.46 0.02 -2.23
C PHE A 218 -6.96 0.37 -2.20
N ASN A 219 -6.28 0.07 -1.09
CA ASN A 219 -4.84 0.32 -0.92
C ASN A 219 -4.02 -0.40 -1.98
N SER A 220 -4.25 -1.71 -2.09
CA SER A 220 -3.55 -2.55 -3.04
C SER A 220 -3.73 -2.02 -4.46
N ASN A 221 -4.95 -1.66 -4.85
CA ASN A 221 -5.22 -1.10 -6.16
C ASN A 221 -4.48 0.23 -6.42
N LEU A 222 -4.42 1.14 -5.45
CA LEU A 222 -3.68 2.39 -5.60
C LEU A 222 -2.20 2.13 -5.86
N PHE A 223 -1.54 1.37 -4.98
CA PHE A 223 -0.10 1.14 -5.08
C PHE A 223 0.25 0.33 -6.34
N GLN A 224 -0.57 -0.65 -6.71
CA GLN A 224 -0.41 -1.37 -7.99
C GLN A 224 -0.50 -0.42 -9.19
N ARG A 225 -1.39 0.57 -9.19
CA ARG A 225 -1.45 1.59 -10.26
C ARG A 225 -0.24 2.51 -10.27
N LEU A 226 0.18 3.00 -9.11
CA LEU A 226 1.37 3.86 -8.98
C LEU A 226 2.63 3.12 -9.46
N GLY A 227 2.76 1.84 -9.11
CA GLY A 227 3.85 0.97 -9.56
C GLY A 227 3.82 0.72 -11.05
N TYR A 228 2.64 0.41 -11.61
CA TYR A 228 2.49 0.20 -13.05
C TYR A 228 2.82 1.45 -13.86
N GLU A 229 2.40 2.63 -13.37
CA GLU A 229 2.68 3.92 -14.01
C GLU A 229 4.08 4.48 -13.68
N ASN A 230 4.84 3.77 -12.85
CA ASN A 230 6.17 4.18 -12.37
C ASN A 230 6.20 5.61 -11.78
N VAL A 231 5.22 5.92 -10.93
CA VAL A 231 5.11 7.23 -10.28
C VAL A 231 6.00 7.24 -9.04
N THR A 232 7.16 7.92 -9.10
CA THR A 232 8.19 7.87 -8.06
C THR A 232 8.35 9.16 -7.26
N THR A 233 7.75 10.27 -7.70
CA THR A 233 7.83 11.55 -6.97
C THR A 233 6.67 11.69 -5.98
N ALA A 234 6.93 12.35 -4.85
CA ALA A 234 5.90 12.60 -3.84
C ALA A 234 4.70 13.37 -4.43
N GLU A 235 4.95 14.44 -5.19
CA GLU A 235 3.91 15.22 -5.86
C GLU A 235 3.09 14.38 -6.84
N GLY A 236 3.76 13.55 -7.66
CA GLY A 236 3.09 12.67 -8.61
C GLY A 236 2.20 11.65 -7.91
N MET A 237 2.68 11.04 -6.83
CA MET A 237 1.92 10.07 -6.04
C MET A 237 0.67 10.70 -5.42
N ILE A 238 0.83 11.88 -4.80
CA ILE A 238 -0.28 12.62 -4.17
C ILE A 238 -1.31 13.04 -5.22
N LYS A 239 -0.86 13.54 -6.38
CA LYS A 239 -1.76 13.93 -7.47
C LYS A 239 -2.55 12.73 -7.98
N LYS A 240 -1.89 11.58 -8.15
CA LYS A 240 -2.52 10.36 -8.66
C LYS A 240 -3.49 9.74 -7.67
N SER A 241 -3.17 9.71 -6.38
CA SER A 241 -4.11 9.22 -5.36
C SER A 241 -5.41 10.04 -5.37
N LYS A 242 -5.31 11.37 -5.47
CA LYS A 242 -6.47 12.26 -5.62
C LYS A 242 -7.29 12.00 -6.88
N ILE A 243 -6.64 11.74 -8.02
CA ILE A 243 -7.33 11.50 -9.30
C ILE A 243 -8.08 10.15 -9.29
N ILE A 244 -7.45 9.09 -8.78
CA ILE A 244 -8.02 7.74 -8.81
C ILE A 244 -9.24 7.66 -7.88
N TRP A 245 -9.20 8.38 -6.77
CA TRP A 245 -10.19 8.23 -5.69
C TRP A 245 -11.14 9.42 -5.56
N GLY A 246 -10.81 10.54 -6.20
CA GLY A 246 -11.54 11.81 -6.11
C GLY A 246 -11.31 12.48 -4.77
N ASP A 247 -10.90 13.75 -4.79
CA ASP A 247 -11.31 14.67 -3.73
C ASP A 247 -12.83 14.86 -3.91
N LYS A 248 -13.65 13.90 -3.48
CA LYS A 248 -15.07 14.16 -3.30
C LYS A 248 -15.18 15.05 -2.07
N LYS A 249 -15.13 16.35 -2.32
CA LYS A 249 -15.73 17.36 -1.46
C LYS A 249 -17.17 17.01 -1.14
#